data_AF-X0IIW1-F1
#
_entry.id   AF-X0IIW1-F1
#
_cell.length_a   1.000
_cell.length_b   1.000
_cell.length_c   1.000
_cell.angle_alpha   90.00
_cell.angle_beta   90.00
_cell.angle_gamma   90.00
#
_symmetry.space_group_name_H-M   'P 1'
#
loop_
_entity.id
_entity.type
_entity.pdbx_description
1 polymer ?
#
loop_
_entity_poly.entity_id
_entity_poly.type
_entity_poly.pdbx_seq_one_letter_code
_entity_poly.pdbx_strand_id
1 'polypeptide(L)'
;MSEITGSATPTTGNGGKKVISLVASCSPYQIEAFREIDHGREHFGVDPRYLKAPLSLTPEALHLVRRELEKIFFEDVALRVRHEDRFRGGWLVNGTITKVDTPRLTDFELKPDYLMDFFNKEIMVYFESDSGTRDGRGKIIRYIYREWLRLHGGRPSFQRGGFFAKPIQIHSTGPQGLDQITTFHHDLSNYITTRSQDLVHFKQWDYKPPRFSTKPKEESPELQNDSEVKSWQDHRFMVGHLFPALYMVSDDQCLPEPSPHVSPAGLHGNDRIYYLEGVIEREMAKCTVLLVKTGDEAHLSAPVSFEPLFDAGLALNVNRDDGDDGYGDGETAVRVNLDVAVRFLWGLLQKERGKLRGLGEIARELEEEQDMLFEKWLDKVMRRSHEVGFDNNYHTWSATRRAAARLNGEAFDVDQVFPFWERLRSWHV
;
A
#
# COMPACT_ATOMS: atom_id res chain seq x y z
N MET A 1 -2.53 8.18 21.73
CA MET A 1 -3.36 9.38 21.54
C MET A 1 -2.44 10.59 21.49
N SER A 2 -2.13 11.04 20.28
CA SER A 2 -1.74 12.41 19.98
C SER A 2 -2.45 12.69 18.66
N GLU A 3 -3.58 13.39 18.74
CA GLU A 3 -4.30 13.84 17.56
C GLU A 3 -3.39 14.80 16.79
N ILE A 4 -3.02 14.45 15.57
CA ILE A 4 -2.50 15.41 14.59
C ILE A 4 -3.73 16.18 14.09
N THR A 5 -4.17 17.16 14.87
CA THR A 5 -5.15 18.15 14.42
C THR A 5 -4.43 19.14 13.50
N GLY A 6 -4.32 18.78 12.23
CA GLY A 6 -4.03 19.72 11.16
C GLY A 6 -5.18 20.73 11.08
N SER A 7 -4.90 22.00 11.35
CA SER A 7 -5.85 23.10 11.21
C SER A 7 -6.06 23.39 9.72
N ALA A 8 -7.17 22.91 9.14
CA ALA A 8 -7.65 23.36 7.85
C ALA A 8 -8.27 24.77 7.97
N THR A 9 -7.54 25.80 7.54
CA THR A 9 -8.06 27.17 7.51
C THR A 9 -8.55 27.51 6.11
N PRO A 10 -9.82 27.92 5.92
CA PRO A 10 -10.30 28.35 4.62
C PRO A 10 -9.73 29.73 4.26
N THR A 11 -9.21 29.88 3.05
CA THR A 11 -8.92 31.20 2.46
C THR A 11 -9.57 31.27 1.08
N THR A 12 -10.08 32.45 0.70
CA THR A 12 -10.73 32.66 -0.61
C THR A 12 -9.69 32.77 -1.73
N GLY A 13 -9.86 31.98 -2.79
CA GLY A 13 -9.06 32.06 -4.01
C GLY A 13 -9.63 33.03 -5.05
N ASN A 14 -8.87 33.26 -6.13
CA ASN A 14 -9.34 34.03 -7.29
C ASN A 14 -10.62 33.38 -7.86
N GLY A 15 -11.71 34.14 -7.89
CA GLY A 15 -13.03 33.67 -8.34
C GLY A 15 -14.02 33.29 -7.22
N GLY A 16 -13.71 33.55 -5.94
CA GLY A 16 -14.66 33.38 -4.84
C GLY A 16 -14.88 31.94 -4.35
N LYS A 17 -14.14 30.96 -4.90
CA LYS A 17 -14.15 29.57 -4.42
C LYS A 17 -13.29 29.42 -3.14
N LYS A 18 -13.78 28.62 -2.19
CA LYS A 18 -13.09 28.25 -0.94
C LYS A 18 -11.88 27.36 -1.28
N VAL A 19 -10.68 27.75 -0.83
CA VAL A 19 -9.47 26.93 -1.00
C VAL A 19 -9.22 26.12 0.26
N ILE A 20 -9.01 24.82 0.07
CA ILE A 20 -8.64 23.89 1.12
C ILE A 20 -7.11 23.96 1.29
N SER A 21 -6.64 24.33 2.47
CA SER A 21 -5.21 24.27 2.80
C SER A 21 -4.90 22.99 3.56
N LEU A 22 -3.99 22.18 3.02
CA LEU A 22 -3.53 20.94 3.64
C LEU A 22 -2.04 20.98 3.90
N VAL A 23 -1.57 20.24 4.89
CA VAL A 23 -0.15 19.99 5.05
C VAL A 23 0.23 18.85 4.12
N ALA A 24 1.22 19.07 3.27
CA ALA A 24 1.78 18.01 2.44
C ALA A 24 2.28 16.85 3.30
N SER A 25 1.88 15.63 2.95
CA SER A 25 2.48 14.45 3.55
C SER A 25 3.95 14.38 3.16
N CYS A 26 4.78 13.87 4.07
CA CYS A 26 6.05 13.32 3.64
C CYS A 26 5.74 12.27 2.55
N SER A 27 6.40 12.37 1.40
CA SER A 27 6.29 11.35 0.35
C SER A 27 6.95 10.06 0.86
N PRO A 28 6.35 8.88 0.63
CA PRO A 28 6.93 7.61 1.08
C PRO A 28 8.33 7.35 0.48
N TYR A 29 8.66 8.03 -0.61
CA TYR A 29 9.95 7.98 -1.30
C TYR A 29 11.04 8.89 -0.72
N GLN A 30 10.78 9.65 0.35
CA GLN A 30 11.81 10.47 1.02
C GLN A 30 12.71 9.62 1.94
N ILE A 31 13.44 8.65 1.37
CA ILE A 31 14.32 7.78 2.14
C ILE A 31 15.58 8.55 2.56
N GLU A 32 16.06 8.31 3.79
CA GLU A 32 17.32 8.89 4.26
C GLU A 32 18.46 8.46 3.32
N ALA A 33 19.33 9.40 2.95
CA ALA A 33 20.47 9.11 2.07
C ALA A 33 21.68 8.56 2.85
N PHE A 34 21.64 8.69 4.17
CA PHE A 34 22.71 8.23 5.05
C PHE A 34 22.14 7.58 6.29
N ARG A 35 22.56 6.35 6.50
CA ARG A 35 22.35 5.61 7.73
C ARG A 35 23.70 5.07 8.16
N GLU A 36 24.15 5.49 9.33
CA GLU A 36 25.41 5.01 9.89
C GLU A 36 25.32 3.51 10.14
N ILE A 37 26.31 2.77 9.64
CA ILE A 37 26.44 1.33 9.91
C ILE A 37 27.08 1.14 11.28
N ASP A 38 26.44 0.34 12.14
CA ASP A 38 27.03 -0.09 13.40
C ASP A 38 27.84 -1.37 13.19
N HIS A 39 29.13 -1.21 12.90
CA HIS A 39 30.07 -2.32 12.72
C HIS A 39 30.28 -3.17 13.99
N GLY A 40 29.87 -2.66 15.16
CA GLY A 40 29.97 -3.37 16.45
C GLY A 40 28.78 -4.28 16.74
N ARG A 41 27.70 -4.19 15.93
CA ARG A 41 26.50 -5.00 16.11
C ARG A 41 26.61 -6.32 15.37
N GLU A 42 26.17 -7.41 15.99
CA GLU A 42 25.92 -8.65 15.26
C GLU A 42 24.81 -8.41 14.22
N HIS A 43 25.18 -8.46 12.94
CA HIS A 43 24.24 -8.41 11.83
C HIS A 43 23.59 -9.80 11.68
N PHE A 44 22.58 -10.08 12.50
CA PHE A 44 21.85 -11.35 12.42
C PHE A 44 21.26 -11.56 11.02
N GLY A 45 21.48 -12.74 10.45
CA GLY A 45 20.92 -13.12 9.15
C GLY A 45 21.73 -12.67 7.93
N VAL A 46 22.98 -12.21 8.13
CA VAL A 46 23.93 -11.98 7.03
C VAL A 46 24.96 -13.11 6.92
N ASP A 47 25.47 -13.35 5.73
CA ASP A 47 26.52 -14.33 5.46
C ASP A 47 27.91 -13.72 5.76
N PRO A 48 28.65 -14.28 6.75
CA PRO A 48 29.91 -13.73 7.19
C PRO A 48 31.01 -13.77 6.12
N ARG A 49 30.90 -14.61 5.09
CA ARG A 49 31.88 -14.69 3.99
C ARG A 49 32.00 -13.38 3.22
N TYR A 50 30.92 -12.61 3.16
CA TYR A 50 30.84 -11.36 2.42
C TYR A 50 31.12 -10.11 3.26
N LEU A 51 31.22 -10.24 4.59
CA LEU A 51 31.46 -9.08 5.48
C LEU A 51 32.75 -8.32 5.14
N LYS A 52 33.77 -9.06 4.69
CA LYS A 52 35.10 -8.54 4.35
C LYS A 52 35.33 -8.41 2.84
N ALA A 53 34.34 -8.73 1.99
CA ALA A 53 34.56 -8.87 0.56
C ALA A 53 34.81 -7.50 -0.10
N PRO A 54 36.02 -7.21 -0.62
CA PRO A 54 36.19 -6.07 -1.48
C PRO A 54 35.64 -6.44 -2.86
N LEU A 55 34.58 -5.78 -3.33
CA LEU A 55 34.28 -5.87 -4.76
C LEU A 55 35.42 -5.22 -5.53
N SER A 56 35.99 -5.99 -6.45
CA SER A 56 36.75 -5.38 -7.55
C SER A 56 35.77 -4.52 -8.35
N LEU A 57 36.04 -3.23 -8.48
CA LEU A 57 35.17 -2.24 -9.15
C LEU A 57 35.23 -2.40 -10.68
N THR A 58 34.83 -3.56 -11.19
CA THR A 58 34.59 -3.73 -12.63
C THR A 58 33.30 -3.00 -13.04
N PRO A 59 33.12 -2.65 -14.32
CA PRO A 59 31.86 -2.07 -14.80
C PRO A 59 30.63 -2.94 -14.45
N GLU A 60 30.76 -4.26 -14.52
CA GLU A 60 29.70 -5.22 -14.19
C GLU A 60 29.38 -5.19 -12.69
N ALA A 61 30.40 -5.15 -11.84
CA ALA A 61 30.26 -4.99 -10.39
C ALA A 61 29.54 -3.67 -10.04
N LEU A 62 29.90 -2.56 -10.68
CA LEU A 62 29.26 -1.28 -10.48
C LEU A 62 27.78 -1.29 -10.90
N HIS A 63 27.46 -1.93 -12.02
CA HIS A 63 26.07 -2.10 -12.47
C HIS A 63 25.25 -2.92 -11.47
N LEU A 64 25.82 -4.01 -10.94
CA LEU A 64 25.17 -4.81 -9.90
C LEU A 64 24.96 -4.02 -8.62
N VAL A 65 25.95 -3.25 -8.16
CA VAL A 65 25.81 -2.39 -6.97
C VAL A 65 24.69 -1.38 -7.16
N ARG A 66 24.58 -0.74 -8.34
CA ARG A 66 23.46 0.17 -8.65
C ARG A 66 22.11 -0.54 -8.56
N ARG A 67 22.01 -1.75 -9.12
CA ARG A 67 20.78 -2.56 -9.05
C ARG A 67 20.43 -3.00 -7.62
N GLU A 68 21.42 -3.23 -6.76
CA GLU A 68 21.17 -3.49 -5.34
C GLU A 68 20.71 -2.24 -4.59
N LEU A 69 21.29 -1.07 -4.90
CA LEU A 69 20.83 0.21 -4.34
C LEU A 69 19.38 0.50 -4.74
N GLU A 70 19.00 0.20 -5.97
CA GLU A 70 17.60 0.28 -6.44
C GLU A 70 16.69 -0.62 -5.60
N LYS A 71 17.05 -1.88 -5.39
CA LYS A 71 16.27 -2.80 -4.56
C LYS A 71 16.15 -2.32 -3.12
N ILE A 72 17.25 -1.88 -2.52
CA ILE A 72 17.27 -1.32 -1.16
C ILE A 72 16.34 -0.11 -1.06
N PHE A 73 16.37 0.78 -2.05
CA PHE A 73 15.46 1.94 -2.08
C PHE A 73 14.00 1.51 -2.01
N PHE A 74 13.57 0.58 -2.88
CA PHE A 74 12.17 0.12 -2.87
C PHE A 74 11.81 -0.73 -1.65
N GLU A 75 12.77 -1.49 -1.10
CA GLU A 75 12.60 -2.19 0.18
C GLU A 75 12.37 -1.19 1.34
N ASP A 76 13.16 -0.12 1.41
CA ASP A 76 13.02 0.94 2.42
C ASP A 76 11.72 1.74 2.24
N VAL A 77 11.29 2.01 0.99
CA VAL A 77 9.99 2.60 0.69
C VAL A 77 8.86 1.68 1.17
N ALA A 78 8.90 0.41 0.80
CA ALA A 78 7.90 -0.57 1.20
C ALA A 78 7.82 -0.72 2.72
N LEU A 79 8.97 -0.63 3.43
CA LEU A 79 9.04 -0.59 4.88
C LEU A 79 8.42 0.69 5.43
N ARG A 80 8.81 1.86 4.92
CA ARG A 80 8.34 3.15 5.41
C ARG A 80 6.83 3.32 5.27
N VAL A 81 6.28 2.96 4.11
CA VAL A 81 4.83 2.99 3.87
C VAL A 81 4.11 2.19 4.97
N ARG A 82 4.61 1.04 5.43
CA ARG A 82 3.99 0.30 6.54
C ARG A 82 4.00 1.02 7.88
N HIS A 83 4.91 1.95 8.07
CA HIS A 83 5.03 2.73 9.30
C HIS A 83 4.30 4.06 9.24
N GLU A 84 3.98 4.56 8.05
CA GLU A 84 3.24 5.81 7.87
C GLU A 84 1.79 5.69 8.36
N ASP A 85 1.33 6.64 9.17
CA ASP A 85 0.02 6.60 9.83
C ASP A 85 -1.16 6.42 8.86
N ARG A 86 -1.05 6.85 7.59
CA ARG A 86 -2.10 6.67 6.58
C ARG A 86 -2.29 5.21 6.18
N PHE A 87 -1.18 4.50 6.07
CA PHE A 87 -1.13 3.09 5.66
C PHE A 87 -1.04 2.16 6.87
N ARG A 88 -0.65 2.66 8.04
CA ARG A 88 -0.57 1.94 9.31
C ARG A 88 -1.79 2.18 10.18
N GLY A 89 -2.10 3.42 10.50
CA GLY A 89 -3.28 3.79 11.28
C GLY A 89 -4.55 3.43 10.52
N GLY A 90 -4.70 3.86 9.27
CA GLY A 90 -5.89 3.60 8.45
C GLY A 90 -6.21 2.13 8.15
N TRP A 91 -5.34 1.19 8.53
CA TRP A 91 -5.35 -0.21 8.08
C TRP A 91 -4.99 -1.24 9.17
N LEU A 92 -4.08 -0.93 10.10
CA LEU A 92 -3.52 -1.89 11.07
C LEU A 92 -3.96 -1.66 12.53
N VAL A 93 -4.45 -0.46 12.86
CA VAL A 93 -4.88 -0.13 14.23
C VAL A 93 -6.40 -0.12 14.30
N ASN A 94 -6.98 -1.13 14.97
CA ASN A 94 -8.40 -1.08 15.35
C ASN A 94 -8.69 0.24 16.08
N GLY A 95 -9.63 1.04 15.54
CA GLY A 95 -9.99 2.35 16.07
C GLY A 95 -9.69 3.54 15.14
N THR A 96 -8.87 3.34 14.10
CA THR A 96 -8.55 4.37 13.09
C THR A 96 -9.05 4.04 11.68
N ILE A 97 -9.52 2.81 11.44
CA ILE A 97 -10.35 2.51 10.27
C ILE A 97 -11.65 3.32 10.40
N THR A 98 -12.03 4.01 9.32
CA THR A 98 -13.29 4.76 9.26
C THR A 98 -14.45 3.82 9.53
N LYS A 99 -15.26 4.15 10.54
CA LYS A 99 -16.49 3.42 10.86
C LYS A 99 -17.68 4.09 10.19
N VAL A 100 -18.54 3.30 9.58
CA VAL A 100 -19.82 3.75 9.02
C VAL A 100 -20.93 3.16 9.86
N ASP A 101 -21.71 4.05 10.46
CA ASP A 101 -22.80 3.75 11.38
C ASP A 101 -24.16 4.23 10.86
N THR A 102 -24.20 4.70 9.60
CA THR A 102 -25.42 5.12 8.89
C THR A 102 -25.58 4.35 7.57
N PRO A 103 -26.80 3.91 7.18
CA PRO A 103 -27.01 3.18 5.92
C PRO A 103 -26.77 3.98 4.64
N ARG A 104 -26.87 5.31 4.72
CA ARG A 104 -26.59 6.24 3.64
C ARG A 104 -25.43 7.13 4.02
N LEU A 105 -24.77 7.72 3.03
CA LEU A 105 -23.84 8.81 3.29
C LEU A 105 -24.67 9.99 3.82
N THR A 106 -24.57 10.28 5.11
CA THR A 106 -25.11 11.52 5.68
C THR A 106 -24.19 12.69 5.28
N ASP A 107 -24.45 13.92 5.73
CA ASP A 107 -23.51 15.05 5.62
C ASP A 107 -22.26 14.82 6.50
N PHE A 108 -21.61 13.69 6.28
CA PHE A 108 -20.22 13.43 6.53
C PHE A 108 -19.48 14.44 5.65
N GLU A 109 -19.30 15.66 6.14
CA GLU A 109 -18.19 16.48 5.67
C GLU A 109 -16.93 15.70 6.05
N LEU A 110 -16.50 14.78 5.19
CA LEU A 110 -15.17 14.22 5.21
C LEU A 110 -14.27 15.46 5.24
N LYS A 111 -13.69 15.75 6.42
CA LYS A 111 -12.76 16.87 6.53
C LYS A 111 -11.75 16.69 5.39
N PRO A 112 -11.31 17.76 4.73
CA PRO A 112 -10.52 17.59 3.52
C PRO A 112 -9.28 16.71 3.67
N ASP A 113 -8.67 16.64 4.86
CA ASP A 113 -7.60 15.70 5.19
C ASP A 113 -8.01 14.22 5.06
N TYR A 114 -9.27 13.88 5.41
CA TYR A 114 -9.83 12.53 5.26
C TYR A 114 -10.27 12.23 3.83
N LEU A 115 -10.71 13.24 3.05
CA LEU A 115 -11.08 13.04 1.65
C LEU A 115 -9.87 12.54 0.82
N MET A 116 -8.68 13.07 1.11
CA MET A 116 -7.43 12.68 0.46
C MET A 116 -7.19 11.16 0.48
N ASP A 117 -7.64 10.47 1.53
CA ASP A 117 -7.42 9.04 1.69
C ASP A 117 -8.19 8.18 0.69
N PHE A 118 -9.27 8.70 0.10
CA PHE A 118 -10.11 7.96 -0.85
C PHE A 118 -9.64 8.10 -2.29
N PHE A 119 -8.83 9.11 -2.60
CA PHE A 119 -8.24 9.24 -3.92
C PHE A 119 -7.17 8.18 -4.18
N ASN A 120 -7.00 7.85 -5.46
CA ASN A 120 -6.05 6.88 -6.00
C ASN A 120 -6.24 5.47 -5.41
N LYS A 121 -7.47 5.14 -5.03
CA LYS A 121 -7.92 3.82 -4.57
C LYS A 121 -8.78 3.21 -5.67
N GLU A 122 -8.50 1.98 -6.05
CA GLU A 122 -9.26 1.26 -7.07
C GLU A 122 -10.48 0.54 -6.50
N ILE A 123 -10.48 0.18 -5.21
CA ILE A 123 -11.63 -0.46 -4.56
C ILE A 123 -11.80 -0.03 -3.10
N MET A 124 -13.03 -0.16 -2.61
CA MET A 124 -13.32 -0.19 -1.18
C MET A 124 -13.30 -1.63 -0.67
N VAL A 125 -12.81 -1.83 0.56
CA VAL A 125 -12.91 -3.10 1.29
C VAL A 125 -13.78 -2.88 2.52
N TYR A 126 -15.02 -3.34 2.43
CA TYR A 126 -16.00 -3.30 3.51
C TYR A 126 -15.80 -4.48 4.44
N PHE A 127 -15.50 -4.19 5.70
CA PHE A 127 -15.49 -5.19 6.77
C PHE A 127 -16.86 -5.15 7.44
N GLU A 128 -17.69 -6.14 7.13
CA GLU A 128 -18.89 -6.44 7.90
C GLU A 128 -18.43 -7.04 9.24
N SER A 129 -19.08 -6.66 10.34
CA SER A 129 -18.88 -7.15 11.71
C SER A 129 -17.96 -6.34 12.68
N ASP A 130 -18.40 -6.37 13.94
CA ASP A 130 -17.55 -6.12 15.12
C ASP A 130 -16.86 -7.43 15.62
N SER A 131 -17.11 -8.59 14.99
CA SER A 131 -16.69 -9.93 15.47
C SER A 131 -15.33 -10.41 15.00
N GLY A 132 -14.65 -9.72 14.09
CA GLY A 132 -13.22 -9.96 13.85
C GLY A 132 -12.40 -9.57 15.08
N THR A 133 -11.79 -10.55 15.76
CA THR A 133 -10.72 -10.24 16.74
C THR A 133 -9.72 -9.30 16.06
N ARG A 134 -9.12 -8.39 16.85
CA ARG A 134 -8.14 -7.38 16.39
C ARG A 134 -7.06 -7.94 15.46
N ASP A 135 -6.75 -9.22 15.57
CA ASP A 135 -5.75 -9.92 14.79
C ASP A 135 -6.23 -10.35 13.38
N GLY A 136 -7.51 -10.70 13.21
CA GLY A 136 -8.06 -11.19 11.93
C GLY A 136 -8.08 -10.14 10.82
N ARG A 137 -8.70 -8.98 11.08
CA ARG A 137 -8.76 -7.87 10.10
C ARG A 137 -7.37 -7.34 9.73
N GLY A 138 -6.49 -7.21 10.72
CA GLY A 138 -5.12 -6.78 10.51
C GLY A 138 -4.33 -7.73 9.60
N LYS A 139 -4.61 -9.04 9.63
CA LYS A 139 -3.96 -10.02 8.75
C LYS A 139 -4.44 -9.93 7.30
N ILE A 140 -5.75 -9.83 7.06
CA ILE A 140 -6.34 -9.68 5.71
C ILE A 140 -5.71 -8.47 5.00
N ILE A 141 -5.62 -7.36 5.72
CA ILE A 141 -5.09 -6.10 5.20
C ILE A 141 -3.61 -6.20 4.82
N ARG A 142 -2.77 -6.84 5.67
CA ARG A 142 -1.36 -7.08 5.34
C ARG A 142 -1.22 -7.96 4.11
N TYR A 143 -2.09 -8.95 3.99
CA TYR A 143 -2.11 -9.85 2.87
C TYR A 143 -2.41 -9.11 1.57
N ILE A 144 -3.47 -8.30 1.55
CA ILE A 144 -3.84 -7.41 0.42
C ILE A 144 -2.63 -6.56 -0.01
N TYR A 145 -1.96 -5.91 0.93
CA TYR A 145 -0.81 -5.06 0.61
C TYR A 145 0.42 -5.85 0.14
N ARG A 146 0.69 -7.01 0.75
CA ARG A 146 1.77 -7.90 0.29
C ARG A 146 1.53 -8.36 -1.14
N GLU A 147 0.32 -8.82 -1.46
CA GLU A 147 -0.03 -9.22 -2.82
C GLU A 147 0.07 -8.04 -3.80
N TRP A 148 -0.33 -6.82 -3.38
CA TRP A 148 -0.12 -5.61 -4.18
C TRP A 148 1.36 -5.35 -4.51
N LEU A 149 2.24 -5.44 -3.50
CA LEU A 149 3.68 -5.33 -3.71
C LEU A 149 4.18 -6.38 -4.70
N ARG A 150 3.75 -7.64 -4.58
CA ARG A 150 4.15 -8.73 -5.49
C ARG A 150 3.73 -8.46 -6.93
N LEU A 151 2.52 -7.97 -7.14
CA LEU A 151 2.00 -7.65 -8.47
C LEU A 151 2.79 -6.54 -9.17
N HIS A 152 3.42 -5.67 -8.38
CA HIS A 152 4.34 -4.63 -8.85
C HIS A 152 5.82 -5.00 -8.76
N GLY A 153 6.17 -6.26 -8.50
CA GLY A 153 7.57 -6.68 -8.36
C GLY A 153 8.33 -5.94 -7.24
N GLY A 154 7.62 -5.54 -6.18
CA GLY A 154 8.16 -4.75 -5.07
C GLY A 154 8.22 -3.24 -5.31
N ARG A 155 7.75 -2.74 -6.48
CA ARG A 155 7.83 -1.33 -6.89
C ARG A 155 6.46 -0.67 -7.14
N PRO A 156 5.44 -0.80 -6.27
CA PRO A 156 4.16 -0.15 -6.49
C PRO A 156 4.28 1.37 -6.32
N SER A 157 3.39 2.08 -7.02
CA SER A 157 3.26 3.53 -6.93
C SER A 157 2.49 3.96 -5.70
N PHE A 158 3.22 4.49 -4.71
CA PHE A 158 2.64 5.03 -3.49
C PHE A 158 2.47 6.55 -3.49
N GLN A 159 2.88 7.24 -4.56
CA GLN A 159 2.72 8.69 -4.65
C GLN A 159 1.25 9.07 -4.49
N ARG A 160 1.02 10.21 -3.82
CA ARG A 160 -0.33 10.79 -3.62
C ARG A 160 -1.28 9.80 -2.95
N GLY A 161 -0.75 9.02 -2.00
CA GLY A 161 -1.49 8.02 -1.25
C GLY A 161 -1.91 6.80 -2.07
N GLY A 162 -1.31 6.56 -3.24
CA GLY A 162 -1.63 5.44 -4.12
C GLY A 162 -1.52 4.10 -3.39
N PHE A 163 -2.64 3.41 -3.24
CA PHE A 163 -2.73 2.02 -2.80
C PHE A 163 -4.07 1.50 -3.29
N PHE A 164 -4.14 0.30 -3.84
CA PHE A 164 -5.31 -0.04 -4.66
C PHE A 164 -6.63 -0.19 -3.88
N ALA A 165 -6.58 -0.33 -2.56
CA ALA A 165 -7.78 -0.51 -1.74
C ALA A 165 -7.91 0.59 -0.69
N LYS A 166 -9.09 0.79 -0.09
CA LYS A 166 -9.33 1.55 1.17
C LYS A 166 -10.27 0.76 2.08
N PRO A 167 -9.95 0.54 3.38
CA PRO A 167 -10.77 -0.27 4.25
C PRO A 167 -11.81 0.61 4.93
N ILE A 168 -12.98 0.04 5.20
CA ILE A 168 -14.03 0.69 5.98
C ILE A 168 -14.72 -0.35 6.83
N GLN A 169 -15.03 0.01 8.08
CA GLN A 169 -15.72 -0.89 8.99
C GLN A 169 -17.20 -0.53 9.03
N ILE A 170 -18.06 -1.51 8.76
CA ILE A 170 -19.51 -1.35 8.88
C ILE A 170 -19.88 -1.65 10.34
N HIS A 171 -20.47 -0.66 11.02
CA HIS A 171 -21.05 -0.82 12.35
C HIS A 171 -22.43 -1.48 12.25
N SER A 172 -22.96 -1.98 13.36
CA SER A 172 -24.29 -2.63 13.42
C SER A 172 -25.46 -1.75 12.97
N THR A 173 -25.28 -0.43 12.98
CA THR A 173 -26.27 0.57 12.51
C THR A 173 -25.98 1.09 11.10
N GLY A 174 -24.84 0.71 10.51
CA GLY A 174 -24.43 1.07 9.15
C GLY A 174 -25.21 0.30 8.07
N PRO A 175 -24.77 0.37 6.80
CA PRO A 175 -25.44 -0.34 5.71
C PRO A 175 -25.42 -1.85 5.97
N GLN A 176 -26.60 -2.47 5.95
CA GLN A 176 -26.76 -3.91 6.15
C GLN A 176 -27.09 -4.59 4.83
N GLY A 177 -26.26 -5.57 4.46
CA GLY A 177 -26.40 -6.35 3.24
C GLY A 177 -25.96 -5.63 1.97
N LEU A 178 -25.84 -6.40 0.89
CA LEU A 178 -25.19 -5.96 -0.35
C LEU A 178 -25.89 -4.76 -1.00
N ASP A 179 -27.22 -4.71 -1.00
CA ASP A 179 -27.98 -3.59 -1.58
C ASP A 179 -27.71 -2.25 -0.87
N GLN A 180 -27.68 -2.26 0.46
CA GLN A 180 -27.39 -1.04 1.24
C GLN A 180 -25.93 -0.65 1.12
N ILE A 181 -25.01 -1.61 1.10
CA ILE A 181 -23.58 -1.34 0.89
C ILE A 181 -23.36 -0.74 -0.50
N THR A 182 -23.96 -1.30 -1.54
CA THR A 182 -23.92 -0.77 -2.91
C THR A 182 -24.46 0.65 -2.97
N THR A 183 -25.60 0.88 -2.32
CA THR A 183 -26.21 2.21 -2.23
C THR A 183 -25.30 3.22 -1.54
N PHE A 184 -24.72 2.87 -0.39
CA PHE A 184 -23.77 3.71 0.32
C PHE A 184 -22.50 3.97 -0.52
N HIS A 185 -22.03 2.94 -1.21
CA HIS A 185 -20.86 3.02 -2.07
C HIS A 185 -21.09 3.99 -3.24
N HIS A 186 -22.27 3.96 -3.88
CA HIS A 186 -22.67 4.94 -4.89
C HIS A 186 -22.67 6.37 -4.35
N ASP A 187 -23.26 6.59 -3.16
CA ASP A 187 -23.24 7.92 -2.52
C ASP A 187 -21.80 8.42 -2.31
N LEU A 188 -20.92 7.55 -1.81
CA LEU A 188 -19.52 7.86 -1.56
C LEU A 188 -18.76 8.17 -2.86
N SER A 189 -18.92 7.34 -3.89
CA SER A 189 -18.31 7.53 -5.20
C SER A 189 -18.73 8.85 -5.84
N ASN A 190 -20.03 9.18 -5.77
CA ASN A 190 -20.56 10.46 -6.25
C ASN A 190 -19.99 11.64 -5.45
N TYR A 191 -19.90 11.51 -4.12
CA TYR A 191 -19.34 12.53 -3.25
C TYR A 191 -17.88 12.82 -3.60
N ILE A 192 -17.02 11.79 -3.67
CA ILE A 192 -15.59 11.97 -3.97
C ILE A 192 -15.40 12.54 -5.39
N THR A 193 -16.16 12.03 -6.36
CA THR A 193 -16.11 12.52 -7.75
C THR A 193 -16.45 14.00 -7.82
N THR A 194 -17.52 14.43 -7.15
CA THR A 194 -17.93 15.84 -7.10
C THR A 194 -16.86 16.72 -6.46
N ARG A 195 -16.23 16.23 -5.39
CA ARG A 195 -15.19 16.96 -4.63
C ARG A 195 -13.82 16.96 -5.29
N SER A 196 -13.59 16.12 -6.31
CA SER A 196 -12.31 16.09 -7.06
C SER A 196 -11.95 17.42 -7.73
N GLN A 197 -12.94 18.29 -7.96
CA GLN A 197 -12.76 19.62 -8.54
C GLN A 197 -12.51 20.72 -7.50
N ASP A 198 -12.60 20.40 -6.20
CA ASP A 198 -12.34 21.38 -5.13
C ASP A 198 -10.88 21.84 -5.18
N LEU A 199 -10.66 23.15 -4.97
CA LEU A 199 -9.34 23.75 -5.01
C LEU A 199 -8.56 23.49 -3.72
N VAL A 200 -7.33 23.02 -3.89
CA VAL A 200 -6.43 22.60 -2.81
C VAL A 200 -5.09 23.28 -2.95
N HIS A 201 -4.53 23.62 -1.79
CA HIS A 201 -3.19 24.14 -1.64
C HIS A 201 -2.42 23.28 -0.63
N PHE A 202 -1.36 22.63 -1.08
CA PHE A 202 -0.47 21.86 -0.21
C PHE A 202 0.61 22.78 0.36
N LYS A 203 0.49 23.06 1.66
CA LYS A 203 1.50 23.78 2.44
C LYS A 203 2.61 22.82 2.84
N GLN A 204 3.85 23.29 2.74
CA GLN A 204 4.99 22.57 3.29
C GLN A 204 4.85 22.49 4.82
N TRP A 205 5.13 21.31 5.38
CA TRP A 205 5.22 21.16 6.82
C TRP A 205 6.49 21.85 7.33
N ASP A 206 6.33 22.89 8.14
CA ASP A 206 7.44 23.49 8.89
C ASP A 206 7.89 22.54 10.01
N TYR A 207 8.68 21.52 9.65
CA TYR A 207 9.30 20.66 10.64
C TYR A 207 10.27 21.49 11.49
N LYS A 208 9.88 21.81 12.73
CA LYS A 208 10.81 22.30 13.76
C LYS A 208 11.43 21.07 14.43
N PRO A 209 12.72 20.77 14.22
CA PRO A 209 13.35 19.65 14.91
C PRO A 209 13.22 19.85 16.43
N PRO A 210 13.09 18.75 17.21
CA PRO A 210 13.09 18.82 18.66
C PRO A 210 14.32 19.59 19.17
N ARG A 211 14.16 20.43 20.20
CA ARG A 211 15.21 21.32 20.77
C ARG A 211 16.50 20.60 21.25
N PHE A 212 16.56 19.27 21.17
CA PHE A 212 17.67 18.43 21.61
C PHE A 212 18.32 17.62 20.47
N SER A 213 17.97 17.86 19.20
CA SER A 213 18.68 17.22 18.08
C SER A 213 20.02 17.93 17.85
N THR A 214 21.12 17.25 18.15
CA THR A 214 22.50 17.65 17.80
C THR A 214 22.89 17.27 16.37
N LYS A 215 22.00 16.61 15.62
CA LYS A 215 22.28 16.29 14.22
C LYS A 215 22.32 17.59 13.40
N PRO A 216 23.32 17.77 12.51
CA PRO A 216 23.32 18.89 11.58
C PRO A 216 21.99 18.92 10.83
N LYS A 217 21.55 20.12 10.42
CA LYS A 217 20.39 20.28 9.53
C LYS A 217 20.62 19.40 8.31
N GLU A 218 20.11 18.17 8.31
CA GLU A 218 19.80 17.50 7.07
C GLU A 218 18.92 18.48 6.32
N GLU A 219 19.32 18.81 5.08
CA GLU A 219 18.49 19.60 4.18
C GLU A 219 17.09 19.02 4.25
N SER A 220 16.14 19.79 4.81
CA SER A 220 14.74 19.40 4.87
C SER A 220 14.41 18.84 3.50
N PRO A 221 13.83 17.63 3.40
CA PRO A 221 13.67 16.98 2.11
C PRO A 221 12.95 17.96 1.20
N GLU A 222 13.56 18.25 0.04
CA GLU A 222 12.93 19.02 -1.02
C GLU A 222 11.63 18.30 -1.38
N LEU A 223 10.52 18.71 -0.76
CA LEU A 223 9.22 18.38 -1.30
C LEU A 223 9.20 19.02 -2.69
N GLN A 224 8.81 18.25 -3.70
CA GLN A 224 8.34 18.85 -4.94
C GLN A 224 7.21 19.80 -4.54
N ASN A 225 7.52 21.09 -4.57
CA ASN A 225 6.64 22.16 -4.15
C ASN A 225 5.49 22.25 -5.16
N ASP A 226 4.44 21.46 -4.97
CA ASP A 226 3.14 21.76 -5.57
C ASP A 226 2.40 22.75 -4.66
N SER A 227 3.04 23.91 -4.44
CA SER A 227 2.48 25.04 -3.70
C SER A 227 1.44 25.81 -4.52
N GLU A 228 1.09 25.32 -5.70
CA GLU A 228 0.09 25.93 -6.55
C GLU A 228 -1.31 25.53 -6.09
N VAL A 229 -2.24 26.49 -6.16
CA VAL A 229 -3.65 26.22 -5.89
C VAL A 229 -4.26 25.59 -7.13
N LYS A 230 -4.58 24.29 -7.07
CA LYS A 230 -5.20 23.54 -8.17
C LYS A 230 -6.30 22.62 -7.66
N SER A 231 -7.09 22.02 -8.53
CA SER A 231 -8.04 20.99 -8.12
C SER A 231 -7.31 19.74 -7.60
N TRP A 232 -8.01 18.88 -6.84
CA TRP A 232 -7.46 17.55 -6.48
C TRP A 232 -7.03 16.77 -7.73
N GLN A 233 -7.86 16.78 -8.78
CA GLN A 233 -7.58 16.07 -10.02
C GLN A 233 -6.31 16.58 -10.71
N ASP A 234 -6.11 17.91 -10.75
CA ASP A 234 -4.89 18.51 -11.34
C ASP A 234 -3.65 18.15 -10.53
N HIS A 235 -3.79 18.01 -9.21
CA HIS A 235 -2.79 17.45 -8.30
C HIS A 235 -2.68 15.91 -8.39
N ARG A 236 -3.31 15.26 -9.37
CA ARG A 236 -3.29 13.80 -9.58
C ARG A 236 -3.85 13.00 -8.39
N PHE A 237 -4.79 13.57 -7.65
CA PHE A 237 -5.66 12.86 -6.71
C PHE A 237 -6.98 12.56 -7.43
N MET A 238 -7.11 11.34 -7.95
CA MET A 238 -8.23 10.96 -8.81
C MET A 238 -9.07 9.87 -8.16
N VAL A 239 -10.34 9.78 -8.52
CA VAL A 239 -11.14 8.59 -8.20
C VAL A 239 -10.55 7.44 -9.02
N GLY A 240 -10.24 6.32 -8.37
CA GLY A 240 -9.71 5.15 -9.08
C GLY A 240 -10.72 4.63 -10.09
N HIS A 241 -10.22 4.01 -11.13
CA HIS A 241 -11.06 3.69 -12.27
C HIS A 241 -11.98 2.50 -11.99
N LEU A 242 -11.59 1.57 -11.13
CA LEU A 242 -12.48 0.49 -10.70
C LEU A 242 -13.38 0.89 -9.53
N PHE A 243 -13.11 2.05 -8.92
CA PHE A 243 -13.69 2.44 -7.63
C PHE A 243 -15.21 2.49 -7.68
N PRO A 244 -15.86 3.16 -8.65
CA PRO A 244 -17.32 3.22 -8.67
C PRO A 244 -17.99 1.92 -9.09
N ALA A 245 -17.26 1.02 -9.79
CA ALA A 245 -17.81 -0.18 -10.42
C ALA A 245 -17.82 -1.41 -9.50
N LEU A 246 -16.86 -1.51 -8.58
CA LEU A 246 -16.62 -2.70 -7.79
C LEU A 246 -16.22 -2.36 -6.35
N TYR A 247 -16.66 -3.21 -5.43
CA TYR A 247 -16.11 -3.25 -4.07
C TYR A 247 -15.90 -4.67 -3.58
N MET A 248 -15.13 -4.78 -2.50
CA MET A 248 -14.85 -6.03 -1.80
C MET A 248 -15.57 -6.05 -0.45
N VAL A 249 -16.13 -7.19 -0.07
CA VAL A 249 -16.69 -7.43 1.27
C VAL A 249 -15.94 -8.57 1.98
N SER A 250 -15.60 -8.33 3.23
CA SER A 250 -15.07 -9.32 4.18
C SER A 250 -16.14 -9.56 5.26
N ASP A 251 -16.77 -10.73 5.25
CA ASP A 251 -17.98 -11.07 6.04
C ASP A 251 -17.80 -12.27 6.99
N ASP A 252 -16.58 -12.43 7.52
CA ASP A 252 -16.16 -13.50 8.44
C ASP A 252 -16.21 -14.96 7.88
N GLN A 253 -16.70 -15.19 6.66
CA GLN A 253 -16.66 -16.53 6.06
C GLN A 253 -15.24 -16.92 5.62
N CYS A 254 -14.85 -18.16 5.94
CA CYS A 254 -13.56 -18.74 5.58
C CYS A 254 -13.72 -20.21 5.19
N LEU A 255 -12.76 -20.73 4.42
CA LEU A 255 -12.66 -22.15 4.14
C LEU A 255 -12.40 -22.95 5.43
N PRO A 256 -12.95 -24.17 5.55
CA PRO A 256 -12.80 -24.99 6.76
C PRO A 256 -11.34 -25.32 7.07
N GLU A 257 -11.04 -25.47 8.35
CA GLU A 257 -9.69 -25.85 8.80
C GLU A 257 -9.43 -27.34 8.50
N PRO A 258 -8.40 -27.69 7.70
CA PRO A 258 -7.85 -29.03 7.80
C PRO A 258 -7.22 -29.20 9.19
N SER A 259 -7.26 -30.43 9.73
CA SER A 259 -6.95 -30.84 11.11
C SER A 259 -5.99 -29.92 11.91
N PRO A 260 -6.24 -29.74 13.23
CA PRO A 260 -5.52 -28.77 14.05
C PRO A 260 -4.01 -28.91 13.93
N HIS A 261 -3.34 -27.81 13.59
CA HIS A 261 -1.89 -27.77 13.42
C HIS A 261 -1.18 -27.90 14.78
N VAL A 262 -0.46 -29.00 14.98
CA VAL A 262 0.44 -29.16 16.12
C VAL A 262 1.75 -28.43 15.81
N SER A 263 2.10 -27.44 16.64
CA SER A 263 3.39 -26.75 16.51
C SER A 263 4.54 -27.73 16.77
N PRO A 264 5.51 -27.87 15.85
CA PRO A 264 6.67 -28.72 16.07
C PRO A 264 7.42 -28.31 17.34
N ALA A 265 7.76 -29.29 18.18
CA ALA A 265 8.57 -29.04 19.37
C ALA A 265 10.01 -28.68 18.96
N GLY A 266 10.65 -27.76 19.69
CA GLY A 266 12.07 -27.43 19.52
C GLY A 266 12.40 -26.41 18.42
N LEU A 267 11.42 -25.69 17.87
CA LEU A 267 11.70 -24.58 16.93
C LEU A 267 12.30 -23.38 17.66
N HIS A 268 13.49 -22.95 17.22
CA HIS A 268 14.21 -21.79 17.77
C HIS A 268 14.68 -20.84 16.66
N GLY A 269 15.00 -19.59 17.04
CA GLY A 269 15.56 -18.60 16.11
C GLY A 269 14.73 -18.40 14.83
N ASN A 270 15.42 -18.42 13.68
CA ASN A 270 14.82 -18.19 12.37
C ASN A 270 13.82 -19.28 11.96
N ASP A 271 14.05 -20.54 12.33
CA ASP A 271 13.13 -21.64 12.00
C ASP A 271 11.73 -21.43 12.59
N ARG A 272 11.69 -20.87 13.81
CA ARG A 272 10.43 -20.48 14.45
C ARG A 272 9.76 -19.32 13.70
N ILE A 273 10.53 -18.35 13.21
CA ILE A 273 9.98 -17.21 12.45
C ILE A 273 9.36 -17.71 11.14
N TYR A 274 10.10 -18.50 10.36
CA TYR A 274 9.60 -19.06 9.09
C TYR A 274 8.39 -19.96 9.28
N TYR A 275 8.40 -20.80 10.31
CA TYR A 275 7.24 -21.61 10.66
C TYR A 275 6.00 -20.75 10.91
N LEU A 276 6.15 -19.68 11.69
CA LEU A 276 5.04 -18.80 12.05
C LEU A 276 4.56 -17.94 10.88
N GLU A 277 5.44 -17.54 9.95
CA GLU A 277 5.03 -16.94 8.68
C GLU A 277 4.17 -17.93 7.88
N GLY A 278 4.61 -19.19 7.74
CA GLY A 278 3.84 -20.22 7.05
C GLY A 278 2.50 -20.55 7.71
N VAL A 279 2.36 -20.38 9.03
CA VAL A 279 1.06 -20.48 9.73
C VAL A 279 0.12 -19.37 9.26
N ILE A 280 0.58 -18.11 9.25
CA ILE A 280 -0.25 -16.97 8.81
C ILE A 280 -0.61 -17.12 7.33
N GLU A 281 0.32 -17.58 6.49
CA GLU A 281 0.01 -17.82 5.08
C GLU A 281 -1.10 -18.86 4.89
N ARG A 282 -1.07 -19.96 5.67
CA ARG A 282 -2.14 -20.96 5.65
C ARG A 282 -3.47 -20.42 6.19
N GLU A 283 -3.44 -19.54 7.20
CA GLU A 283 -4.64 -18.86 7.68
C GLU A 283 -5.24 -17.98 6.58
N MET A 284 -4.43 -17.14 5.93
CA MET A 284 -4.89 -16.22 4.89
C MET A 284 -5.34 -16.91 3.61
N ALA A 285 -4.76 -18.07 3.28
CA ALA A 285 -5.22 -18.88 2.15
C ALA A 285 -6.65 -19.41 2.31
N LYS A 286 -7.21 -19.37 3.54
CA LYS A 286 -8.59 -19.76 3.83
C LYS A 286 -9.55 -18.57 3.81
N CYS A 287 -9.03 -17.35 3.86
CA CYS A 287 -9.86 -16.16 3.89
C CYS A 287 -10.54 -15.98 2.54
N THR A 288 -11.87 -15.88 2.58
CA THR A 288 -12.69 -15.60 1.41
C THR A 288 -13.24 -14.20 1.50
N VAL A 289 -13.51 -13.62 0.34
CA VAL A 289 -14.13 -12.29 0.20
C VAL A 289 -15.14 -12.32 -0.93
N LEU A 290 -16.10 -11.40 -0.88
CA LEU A 290 -17.00 -11.14 -2.01
C LEU A 290 -16.43 -10.00 -2.84
N LEU A 291 -16.45 -10.17 -4.16
CA LEU A 291 -16.37 -9.07 -5.11
C LEU A 291 -17.77 -8.78 -5.59
N VAL A 292 -18.18 -7.51 -5.53
CA VAL A 292 -19.56 -7.09 -5.81
C VAL A 292 -19.56 -5.96 -6.83
N LYS A 293 -20.33 -6.13 -7.90
CA LYS A 293 -20.60 -5.12 -8.93
C LYS A 293 -21.64 -4.14 -8.41
N THR A 294 -21.40 -2.87 -8.66
CA THR A 294 -22.30 -1.79 -8.25
C THR A 294 -23.36 -1.47 -9.32
N GLY A 295 -23.10 -1.88 -10.57
CA GLY A 295 -23.85 -1.50 -11.76
C GLY A 295 -23.40 -0.17 -12.41
N ASP A 296 -22.50 0.60 -11.78
CA ASP A 296 -21.87 1.76 -12.43
C ASP A 296 -20.59 1.33 -13.14
N GLU A 297 -20.74 0.87 -14.40
CA GLU A 297 -19.65 0.36 -15.21
C GLU A 297 -19.46 1.15 -16.51
N ALA A 298 -20.21 2.23 -16.69
CA ALA A 298 -20.25 3.00 -17.93
C ALA A 298 -18.91 3.67 -18.29
N HIS A 299 -18.05 3.85 -17.30
CA HIS A 299 -16.72 4.43 -17.45
C HIS A 299 -15.65 3.40 -17.84
N LEU A 300 -15.92 2.10 -17.65
CA LEU A 300 -14.98 1.03 -17.96
C LEU A 300 -14.93 0.73 -19.47
N SER A 301 -13.82 0.16 -19.94
CA SER A 301 -13.67 -0.26 -21.34
C SER A 301 -14.58 -1.42 -21.74
N ALA A 302 -15.09 -2.18 -20.77
CA ALA A 302 -16.07 -3.24 -20.90
C ALA A 302 -16.67 -3.53 -19.52
N PRO A 303 -17.94 -4.02 -19.44
CA PRO A 303 -18.51 -4.50 -18.19
C PRO A 303 -17.63 -5.56 -17.51
N VAL A 304 -17.66 -5.60 -16.19
CA VAL A 304 -16.95 -6.60 -15.39
C VAL A 304 -17.66 -7.94 -15.57
N SER A 305 -16.90 -8.94 -16.00
CA SER A 305 -17.35 -10.33 -16.05
C SER A 305 -16.64 -11.15 -14.98
N PHE A 306 -17.40 -11.88 -14.17
CA PHE A 306 -16.89 -12.88 -13.24
C PHE A 306 -16.77 -14.26 -13.89
N GLU A 307 -17.25 -14.45 -15.12
CA GLU A 307 -17.18 -15.70 -15.88
C GLU A 307 -15.80 -16.40 -15.82
N PRO A 308 -14.65 -15.68 -15.97
CA PRO A 308 -13.34 -16.34 -15.89
C PRO A 308 -13.04 -16.97 -14.52
N LEU A 309 -13.66 -16.50 -13.45
CA LEU A 309 -13.52 -17.07 -12.10
C LEU A 309 -14.31 -18.37 -11.98
N PHE A 310 -15.49 -18.45 -12.59
CA PHE A 310 -16.30 -19.66 -12.62
C PHE A 310 -15.70 -20.72 -13.54
N ASP A 311 -15.30 -20.34 -14.76
CA ASP A 311 -14.66 -21.24 -15.73
C ASP A 311 -13.37 -21.87 -15.18
N ALA A 312 -12.63 -21.12 -14.37
CA ALA A 312 -11.41 -21.59 -13.71
C ALA A 312 -11.68 -22.40 -12.43
N GLY A 313 -12.94 -22.55 -12.01
CA GLY A 313 -13.32 -23.22 -10.76
C GLY A 313 -12.82 -22.49 -9.50
N LEU A 314 -12.61 -21.18 -9.58
CA LEU A 314 -12.14 -20.33 -8.49
C LEU A 314 -13.29 -19.66 -7.72
N ALA A 315 -14.46 -19.57 -8.33
CA ALA A 315 -15.67 -19.10 -7.68
C ALA A 315 -16.17 -20.10 -6.62
N LEU A 316 -16.54 -19.58 -5.46
CA LEU A 316 -17.08 -20.30 -4.31
C LEU A 316 -18.56 -19.91 -4.13
N ASN A 317 -19.33 -20.73 -3.41
CA ASN A 317 -20.69 -20.38 -3.03
C ASN A 317 -20.70 -19.08 -2.21
N VAL A 318 -21.59 -18.15 -2.55
CA VAL A 318 -21.73 -16.87 -1.85
C VAL A 318 -22.19 -17.13 -0.42
N ASN A 319 -23.08 -18.09 -0.21
CA ASN A 319 -23.62 -18.50 1.09
C ASN A 319 -24.18 -17.30 1.87
N ARG A 320 -25.01 -16.49 1.23
CA ARG A 320 -25.71 -15.36 1.86
C ARG A 320 -27.13 -15.28 1.37
N ASP A 321 -28.02 -14.80 2.23
CA ASP A 321 -29.44 -14.64 1.91
C ASP A 321 -29.71 -13.43 0.99
N ASP A 322 -28.76 -12.49 0.91
CA ASP A 322 -28.83 -11.24 0.14
C ASP A 322 -27.93 -11.24 -1.12
N GLY A 323 -27.44 -12.41 -1.54
CA GLY A 323 -26.63 -12.58 -2.75
C GLY A 323 -27.14 -13.74 -3.61
N ASP A 324 -26.88 -13.69 -4.91
CA ASP A 324 -27.17 -14.78 -5.83
C ASP A 324 -25.96 -15.72 -5.94
N ASP A 325 -26.19 -17.04 -5.89
CA ASP A 325 -25.17 -18.08 -6.07
C ASP A 325 -25.01 -18.48 -7.56
N GLY A 326 -25.75 -17.84 -8.48
CA GLY A 326 -25.92 -18.32 -9.84
C GLY A 326 -24.95 -17.78 -10.90
N TYR A 327 -24.33 -18.69 -11.65
CA TYR A 327 -23.56 -18.44 -12.88
C TYR A 327 -24.38 -17.78 -14.00
N GLY A 328 -23.98 -16.59 -14.47
CA GLY A 328 -24.50 -15.98 -15.71
C GLY A 328 -24.62 -14.45 -15.74
N ASP A 329 -25.38 -13.94 -16.72
CA ASP A 329 -25.53 -12.50 -17.04
C ASP A 329 -26.15 -11.64 -15.93
N GLY A 330 -26.70 -12.26 -14.86
CA GLY A 330 -27.31 -11.58 -13.72
C GLY A 330 -26.40 -11.45 -12.49
N GLU A 331 -25.17 -11.95 -12.54
CA GLU A 331 -24.27 -11.98 -11.37
C GLU A 331 -23.86 -10.59 -10.91
N THR A 332 -24.30 -10.26 -9.70
CA THR A 332 -23.91 -9.04 -8.99
C THR A 332 -22.74 -9.27 -8.04
N ALA A 333 -22.51 -10.51 -7.59
CA ALA A 333 -21.45 -10.83 -6.65
C ALA A 333 -20.80 -12.19 -6.95
N VAL A 334 -19.53 -12.35 -6.56
CA VAL A 334 -18.81 -13.63 -6.59
C VAL A 334 -17.98 -13.79 -5.32
N ARG A 335 -18.00 -14.97 -4.71
CA ARG A 335 -17.10 -15.31 -3.61
C ARG A 335 -15.84 -15.97 -4.15
N VAL A 336 -14.68 -15.53 -3.68
CA VAL A 336 -13.38 -16.13 -4.03
C VAL A 336 -12.42 -16.08 -2.84
N ASN A 337 -11.30 -16.79 -2.94
CA ASN A 337 -10.18 -16.59 -2.01
C ASN A 337 -9.60 -15.17 -2.14
N LEU A 338 -9.06 -14.65 -1.04
CA LEU A 338 -8.52 -13.29 -0.98
C LEU A 338 -7.44 -13.02 -2.04
N ASP A 339 -6.52 -13.96 -2.27
CA ASP A 339 -5.45 -13.80 -3.26
C ASP A 339 -6.00 -13.76 -4.70
N VAL A 340 -7.00 -14.59 -4.98
CA VAL A 340 -7.72 -14.61 -6.27
C VAL A 340 -8.40 -13.25 -6.50
N ALA A 341 -9.07 -12.70 -5.49
CA ALA A 341 -9.72 -11.39 -5.60
C ALA A 341 -8.73 -10.28 -5.96
N VAL A 342 -7.58 -10.21 -5.28
CA VAL A 342 -6.56 -9.19 -5.54
C VAL A 342 -5.97 -9.33 -6.94
N ARG A 343 -5.68 -10.56 -7.40
CA ARG A 343 -5.18 -10.80 -8.76
C ARG A 343 -6.20 -10.49 -9.84
N PHE A 344 -7.47 -10.80 -9.60
CA PHE A 344 -8.56 -10.49 -10.52
C PHE A 344 -8.71 -8.98 -10.71
N LEU A 345 -8.77 -8.21 -9.62
CA LEU A 345 -8.84 -6.75 -9.65
C LEU A 345 -7.63 -6.13 -10.36
N TRP A 346 -6.44 -6.67 -10.12
CA TRP A 346 -5.25 -6.24 -10.85
C TRP A 346 -5.36 -6.51 -12.36
N GLY A 347 -5.85 -7.69 -12.75
CA GLY A 347 -6.09 -8.02 -14.15
C GLY A 347 -7.05 -7.03 -14.83
N LEU A 348 -8.14 -6.65 -14.13
CA LEU A 348 -9.06 -5.62 -14.61
C LEU A 348 -8.34 -4.27 -14.78
N LEU A 349 -7.59 -3.82 -13.77
CA LEU A 349 -6.87 -2.55 -13.84
C LEU A 349 -5.88 -2.50 -15.00
N GLN A 350 -5.14 -3.60 -15.24
CA GLN A 350 -4.20 -3.69 -16.36
C GLN A 350 -4.91 -3.64 -17.72
N LYS A 351 -6.06 -4.30 -17.84
CA LYS A 351 -6.90 -4.23 -19.04
C LYS A 351 -7.35 -2.80 -19.31
N GLU A 352 -7.81 -2.09 -18.29
CA GLU A 352 -8.23 -0.69 -18.41
C GLU A 352 -7.07 0.23 -18.77
N ARG A 353 -5.90 0.09 -18.14
CA ARG A 353 -4.68 0.83 -18.51
C ARG A 353 -4.23 0.58 -19.95
N GLY A 354 -4.40 -0.65 -20.45
CA GLY A 354 -4.05 -1.01 -21.82
C GLY A 354 -5.01 -0.44 -22.89
N LYS A 355 -6.27 -0.18 -22.52
CA LYS A 355 -7.30 0.30 -23.45
C LYS A 355 -7.56 1.80 -23.36
N LEU A 356 -7.48 2.36 -22.15
CA LEU A 356 -7.76 3.77 -21.88
C LEU A 356 -6.45 4.54 -21.81
N ARG A 357 -6.14 5.23 -22.92
CA ARG A 357 -4.87 5.97 -23.10
C ARG A 357 -4.52 6.87 -21.92
N GLY A 358 -5.49 7.62 -21.38
CA GLY A 358 -5.25 8.51 -20.24
C GLY A 358 -4.80 7.79 -18.96
N LEU A 359 -5.36 6.61 -18.67
CA LEU A 359 -4.96 5.82 -17.50
C LEU A 359 -3.56 5.23 -17.66
N GLY A 360 -3.24 4.75 -18.87
CA GLY A 360 -1.89 4.25 -19.19
C GLY A 360 -0.83 5.34 -19.10
N GLU A 361 -1.14 6.55 -19.58
CA GLU A 361 -0.24 7.71 -19.50
C GLU A 361 0.01 8.11 -18.04
N ILE A 362 -1.02 8.19 -17.20
CA ILE A 362 -0.89 8.47 -15.76
C ILE A 362 -0.02 7.41 -15.06
N ALA A 363 -0.27 6.13 -15.33
CA ALA A 363 0.50 5.06 -14.71
C ALA A 363 2.00 5.17 -15.05
N ARG A 364 2.31 5.50 -16.31
CA ARG A 364 3.69 5.74 -16.76
C ARG A 364 4.30 6.99 -16.12
N GLU A 365 3.56 8.10 -16.04
CA GLU A 365 4.02 9.33 -15.36
C GLU A 365 4.43 9.04 -13.90
N LEU A 366 3.66 8.21 -13.20
CA LEU A 366 3.96 7.82 -11.81
C LEU A 366 5.18 6.90 -11.70
N GLU A 367 5.41 6.00 -12.66
CA GLU A 367 6.62 5.17 -12.73
C GLU A 367 7.86 6.04 -13.02
N GLU A 368 7.77 6.96 -13.97
CA GLU A 368 8.84 7.93 -14.28
C GLU A 368 9.17 8.82 -13.07
N GLU A 369 8.15 9.25 -12.31
CA GLU A 369 8.35 10.00 -11.07
C GLU A 369 9.10 9.18 -10.01
N GLN A 370 8.79 7.89 -9.85
CA GLN A 370 9.53 7.00 -8.94
C GLN A 370 10.98 6.83 -9.35
N ASP A 371 11.24 6.61 -10.64
CA ASP A 371 12.60 6.46 -11.17
C ASP A 371 13.40 7.74 -10.92
N MET A 372 12.82 8.91 -11.17
CA MET A 372 13.45 10.19 -10.85
C MET A 372 13.74 10.33 -9.34
N LEU A 373 12.82 9.91 -8.46
CA LEU A 373 13.02 9.97 -7.01
C LEU A 373 14.14 9.03 -6.56
N PHE A 374 14.22 7.83 -7.15
CA PHE A 374 15.34 6.92 -6.96
C PHE A 374 16.66 7.55 -7.40
N GLU A 375 16.75 8.15 -8.59
CA GLU A 375 17.98 8.80 -9.06
C GLU A 375 18.43 9.92 -8.11
N LYS A 376 17.50 10.77 -7.66
CA LYS A 376 17.80 11.83 -6.68
C LYS A 376 18.30 11.28 -5.35
N TRP A 377 17.70 10.19 -4.86
CA TRP A 377 18.16 9.52 -3.64
C TRP A 377 19.56 8.93 -3.84
N LEU A 378 19.78 8.25 -4.97
CA LEU A 378 21.05 7.65 -5.33
C LEU A 378 22.18 8.70 -5.37
N ASP A 379 21.94 9.84 -6.01
CA ASP A 379 22.91 10.95 -6.05
C ASP A 379 23.29 11.43 -4.65
N LYS A 380 22.32 11.54 -3.74
CA LYS A 380 22.56 11.91 -2.34
C LYS A 380 23.34 10.84 -1.59
N VAL A 381 22.98 9.56 -1.77
CA VAL A 381 23.70 8.42 -1.17
C VAL A 381 25.16 8.41 -1.63
N MET A 382 25.41 8.56 -2.93
CA MET A 382 26.75 8.54 -3.49
C MET A 382 27.57 9.73 -3.01
N ARG A 383 27.03 10.94 -3.06
CA ARG A 383 27.69 12.15 -2.52
C ARG A 383 28.08 11.97 -1.06
N ARG A 384 27.14 11.52 -0.23
CA ARG A 384 27.39 11.35 1.20
C ARG A 384 28.39 10.24 1.48
N SER A 385 28.37 9.17 0.70
CA SER A 385 29.34 8.06 0.80
C SER A 385 30.75 8.47 0.35
N HIS A 386 30.90 9.44 -0.55
CA HIS A 386 32.19 10.05 -0.85
C HIS A 386 32.75 10.87 0.33
N GLU A 387 31.87 11.50 1.12
CA GLU A 387 32.28 12.29 2.29
C GLU A 387 32.65 11.43 3.50
N VAL A 388 31.84 10.40 3.79
CA VAL A 388 31.99 9.59 5.02
C VAL A 388 32.67 8.24 4.77
N GLY A 389 32.81 7.82 3.51
CA GLY A 389 33.29 6.50 3.11
C GLY A 389 32.16 5.51 2.79
N PHE A 390 32.34 4.71 1.73
CA PHE A 390 31.35 3.75 1.23
C PHE A 390 31.02 2.63 2.22
N ASP A 391 31.96 2.25 3.07
CA ASP A 391 31.72 1.25 4.11
C ASP A 391 31.07 1.85 5.37
N ASN A 392 30.97 3.18 5.51
CA ASN A 392 30.35 3.84 6.67
C ASN A 392 28.89 4.23 6.44
N ASN A 393 28.41 4.20 5.18
CA ASN A 393 27.00 4.36 4.84
C ASN A 393 26.36 2.97 4.63
N TYR A 394 25.34 2.66 5.42
CA TYR A 394 24.62 1.37 5.40
C TYR A 394 24.16 0.97 3.99
N HIS A 395 23.64 1.92 3.19
CA HIS A 395 23.07 1.60 1.87
C HIS A 395 24.15 1.09 0.91
N THR A 396 25.30 1.77 0.83
CA THR A 396 26.42 1.36 -0.02
C THR A 396 27.14 0.14 0.56
N TRP A 397 27.27 0.06 1.89
CA TRP A 397 27.83 -1.09 2.59
C TRP A 397 27.04 -2.37 2.30
N SER A 398 25.71 -2.29 2.35
CA SER A 398 24.80 -3.41 2.07
C SER A 398 24.79 -3.75 0.58
N ALA A 399 24.64 -2.74 -0.29
CA ALA A 399 24.57 -2.95 -1.74
C ALA A 399 25.82 -3.63 -2.31
N THR A 400 27.01 -3.25 -1.84
CA THR A 400 28.25 -3.91 -2.24
C THR A 400 28.26 -5.37 -1.83
N ARG A 401 27.95 -5.70 -0.58
CA ARG A 401 27.97 -7.09 -0.10
C ARG A 401 26.91 -7.96 -0.78
N ARG A 402 25.71 -7.41 -0.99
CA ARG A 402 24.64 -8.02 -1.79
C ARG A 402 25.08 -8.31 -3.23
N ALA A 403 25.77 -7.38 -3.87
CA ALA A 403 26.30 -7.56 -5.22
C ALA A 403 27.40 -8.63 -5.28
N ALA A 404 28.31 -8.68 -4.29
CA ALA A 404 29.34 -9.71 -4.19
C ALA A 404 28.74 -11.10 -4.05
N ALA A 405 27.70 -11.25 -3.22
CA ALA A 405 27.00 -12.52 -3.08
C ALA A 405 26.32 -12.95 -4.37
N ARG A 406 25.64 -12.02 -5.07
CA ARG A 406 24.98 -12.33 -6.34
C ARG A 406 25.94 -12.76 -7.45
N LEU A 407 27.16 -12.23 -7.48
CA LEU A 407 28.19 -12.68 -8.44
C LEU A 407 28.52 -14.17 -8.27
N ASN A 408 28.33 -14.72 -7.07
CA ASN A 408 28.53 -16.14 -6.78
C ASN A 408 27.23 -16.96 -6.83
N GLY A 409 26.09 -16.36 -7.22
CA GLY A 409 24.79 -17.02 -7.17
C GLY A 409 24.25 -17.22 -5.76
N GLU A 410 24.75 -16.45 -4.79
CA GLU A 410 24.40 -16.55 -3.38
C GLU A 410 23.69 -15.28 -2.88
N ALA A 411 23.21 -15.32 -1.64
CA ALA A 411 22.62 -14.18 -0.94
C ALA A 411 23.50 -13.77 0.24
N PHE A 412 23.74 -12.47 0.37
CA PHE A 412 24.42 -11.87 1.50
C PHE A 412 23.52 -11.83 2.72
N ASP A 413 22.25 -11.50 2.56
CA ASP A 413 21.30 -11.42 3.67
C ASP A 413 19.98 -12.10 3.34
N VAL A 414 19.19 -12.34 4.39
CA VAL A 414 17.87 -12.95 4.28
C VAL A 414 16.92 -12.14 3.40
N ASP A 415 17.07 -10.82 3.29
CA ASP A 415 16.16 -9.98 2.53
C ASP A 415 16.37 -10.15 1.00
N GLN A 416 17.54 -10.61 0.54
CA GLN A 416 17.73 -11.01 -0.85
C GLN A 416 16.99 -12.30 -1.25
N VAL A 417 16.61 -13.14 -0.28
CA VAL A 417 15.92 -14.43 -0.50
C VAL A 417 14.45 -14.36 -0.11
N PHE A 418 14.18 -13.77 1.05
CA PHE A 418 12.87 -13.63 1.64
C PHE A 418 12.71 -12.18 2.12
N PRO A 419 12.40 -11.25 1.20
CA PRO A 419 12.37 -9.83 1.49
C PRO A 419 11.49 -9.52 2.69
N PHE A 420 11.91 -8.58 3.54
CA PHE A 420 11.12 -8.15 4.69
C PHE A 420 9.68 -7.76 4.31
N TRP A 421 9.51 -7.18 3.11
CA TRP A 421 8.20 -6.79 2.64
C TRP A 421 7.28 -7.97 2.25
N GLU A 422 7.79 -9.19 2.12
CA GLU A 422 6.95 -10.38 1.92
C GLU A 422 6.42 -10.99 3.23
N ARG A 423 7.04 -10.63 4.37
CA ARG A 423 6.74 -11.22 5.68
C ARG A 423 5.43 -10.64 6.22
N LEU A 424 4.45 -11.45 6.60
CA LEU A 424 3.14 -11.01 7.10
C LEU A 424 3.14 -10.76 8.62
N ARG A 425 3.97 -11.49 9.38
CA ARG A 425 4.02 -11.37 10.85
C ARG A 425 4.77 -10.12 11.31
N SER A 426 5.83 -9.76 10.60
CA SER A 426 6.80 -8.73 11.04
C SER A 426 6.33 -7.28 10.91
N TRP A 427 5.05 -7.05 10.61
CA TRP A 427 4.46 -5.71 10.45
C TRP A 427 4.17 -4.97 11.76
N HIS A 428 4.38 -5.63 12.89
CA HIS A 428 4.20 -5.08 14.24
C HIS A 428 5.50 -4.73 14.95
N VAL A 429 6.64 -5.03 14.35
CA VAL A 429 7.96 -4.86 14.96
C VAL A 429 8.43 -3.42 14.82
#